data_AF-A0A0X3TI36-F1
#
_entry.id   AF-A0A0X3TI36-F1
#
_cell.length_a   1.000
_cell.length_b   1.000
_cell.length_c   1.000
_cell.angle_alpha   90.00
_cell.angle_beta   90.00
_cell.angle_gamma   90.00
#
_symmetry.space_group_name_H-M   'P 1'
#
loop_
_entity.id
_entity.type
_entity.pdbx_description
1 polymer ?
#
loop_
_entity_poly.entity_id
_entity_poly.type
_entity_poly.pdbx_seq_one_letter_code
_entity_poly.pdbx_strand_id
1 'polypeptide(L)'
;MFKQSLFKLFLLSGLVAFLAGCSGVQTKEMGDNTYQIVNFYSEPPRDFDSFTIESEADELCPLGYLVLTKNAGKSAEFGYNDFSCAAGQNCDYVLEWRIHCEERAKPDFSIFGKT
;
A
#
# COMPACT_ATOMS: atom_id res chain seq x y z
N MET A 1 62.48 -0.46 -21.34
CA MET A 1 61.46 0.20 -22.19
C MET A 1 60.10 -0.36 -21.78
N PHE A 2 59.35 0.42 -20.99
CA PHE A 2 58.03 0.06 -20.45
C PHE A 2 56.99 0.08 -21.58
N LYS A 3 56.25 -1.01 -21.79
CA LYS A 3 55.03 -0.99 -22.62
C LYS A 3 53.91 -1.74 -21.91
N GLN A 4 53.07 -0.93 -21.28
CA GLN A 4 51.61 -1.05 -21.10
C GLN A 4 50.99 -2.40 -21.49
N SER A 5 50.41 -3.08 -20.50
CA SER A 5 49.21 -3.89 -20.69
C SER A 5 48.37 -3.82 -19.42
N LEU A 6 47.76 -2.64 -19.20
CA LEU A 6 46.78 -2.35 -18.15
C LEU A 6 45.36 -2.35 -18.74
N PHE A 7 45.08 -3.25 -19.69
CA PHE A 7 43.83 -3.27 -20.44
C PHE A 7 43.11 -4.60 -20.24
N LYS A 8 42.62 -4.85 -19.03
CA LYS A 8 41.65 -5.93 -18.73
C LYS A 8 41.08 -5.83 -17.30
N LEU A 9 40.71 -4.63 -16.88
CA LEU A 9 39.93 -4.43 -15.65
C LEU A 9 38.72 -3.55 -15.94
N PHE A 10 37.91 -4.00 -16.90
CA PHE A 10 36.59 -3.44 -17.17
C PHE A 10 35.69 -4.64 -17.42
N LEU A 11 34.42 -4.55 -17.00
CA LEU A 11 33.39 -5.60 -17.03
C LEU A 11 33.28 -6.44 -15.73
N LEU A 12 32.89 -5.79 -14.63
CA LEU A 12 32.12 -6.44 -13.56
C LEU A 12 31.43 -5.38 -12.66
N SER A 13 31.01 -4.26 -13.24
CA SER A 13 30.23 -3.26 -12.50
C SER A 13 28.79 -3.27 -12.98
N GLY A 14 27.89 -3.68 -12.08
CA GLY A 14 26.56 -3.11 -12.01
C GLY A 14 25.47 -3.77 -12.84
N LEU A 15 25.13 -5.02 -12.52
CA LEU A 15 23.73 -5.45 -12.67
C LEU A 15 23.11 -5.54 -11.27
N VAL A 16 22.90 -4.38 -10.65
CA VAL A 16 21.99 -4.29 -9.50
C VAL A 16 20.59 -4.18 -10.10
N ALA A 17 19.98 -5.33 -10.32
CA ALA A 17 18.56 -5.39 -10.62
C ALA A 17 17.80 -4.87 -9.38
N PHE A 18 17.26 -3.66 -9.47
CA PHE A 18 16.30 -3.16 -8.50
C PHE A 18 15.06 -4.06 -8.55
N LEU A 19 15.01 -5.04 -7.64
CA LEU A 19 13.78 -5.73 -7.27
C LEU A 19 12.92 -4.77 -6.43
N ALA A 20 12.44 -3.69 -7.04
CA ALA A 20 11.41 -2.84 -6.44
C ALA A 20 10.05 -3.48 -6.70
N GLY A 21 9.83 -4.64 -6.08
CA GLY A 21 8.54 -5.30 -6.00
C GLY A 21 8.06 -5.27 -4.56
N CYS A 22 7.94 -4.07 -3.97
CA CYS A 22 7.19 -3.94 -2.73
C CYS A 22 5.71 -4.09 -3.10
N SER A 23 4.99 -5.00 -2.44
CA SER A 23 3.53 -5.00 -2.41
C SER A 23 3.08 -3.68 -1.74
N GLY A 24 3.02 -2.62 -2.54
CA GLY A 24 2.80 -1.26 -2.10
C GLY A 24 1.35 -0.86 -2.22
N VAL A 25 0.96 0.11 -1.39
CA VAL A 25 -0.30 0.85 -1.58
C VAL A 25 -0.29 1.46 -2.98
N GLN A 26 -1.38 1.29 -3.71
CA GLN A 26 -1.56 1.83 -5.06
C GLN A 26 -2.42 3.08 -4.99
N THR A 27 -1.97 4.17 -5.59
CA THR A 27 -2.69 5.44 -5.63
C THR A 27 -3.05 5.82 -7.05
N LYS A 28 -4.23 6.40 -7.21
CA LYS A 28 -4.74 6.91 -8.49
C LYS A 28 -5.49 8.22 -8.27
N GLU A 29 -5.04 9.28 -8.94
CA GLU A 29 -5.76 10.55 -8.97
C GLU A 29 -7.04 10.41 -9.81
N MET A 30 -8.16 10.89 -9.28
CA MET A 30 -9.48 10.86 -9.91
C MET A 30 -9.93 12.23 -10.44
N GLY A 31 -9.14 13.28 -10.22
CA GLY A 31 -9.51 14.68 -10.49
C GLY A 31 -10.12 15.36 -9.27
N ASP A 32 -10.30 16.68 -9.34
CA ASP A 32 -10.90 17.50 -8.27
C ASP A 32 -10.31 17.20 -6.88
N ASN A 33 -8.98 17.14 -6.78
CA ASN A 33 -8.26 16.85 -5.52
C ASN A 33 -8.68 15.54 -4.84
N THR A 34 -9.19 14.59 -5.64
CA THR A 34 -9.71 13.30 -5.17
C THR A 34 -8.78 12.18 -5.58
N TYR A 35 -8.50 11.27 -4.65
CA TYR A 35 -7.60 10.15 -4.83
C TYR A 35 -8.28 8.83 -4.46
N GLN A 36 -8.01 7.81 -5.26
CA GLN A 36 -8.30 6.42 -4.95
C GLN A 36 -7.02 5.77 -4.42
N ILE A 37 -7.12 5.14 -3.25
CA ILE A 37 -6.01 4.45 -2.58
C ILE A 37 -6.42 3.00 -2.38
N VAL A 38 -5.57 2.07 -2.81
CA VAL A 38 -5.86 0.63 -2.82
C VAL A 38 -4.73 -0.12 -2.14
N ASN A 39 -5.07 -1.04 -1.24
CA ASN A 39 -4.10 -1.98 -0.68
C ASN A 39 -4.67 -3.41 -0.64
N PHE A 40 -3.77 -4.39 -0.67
CA PHE A 40 -4.09 -5.81 -0.70
C PHE A 40 -3.72 -6.44 0.64
N TYR A 41 -4.64 -7.21 1.18
CA TYR A 41 -4.50 -7.91 2.46
C TYR A 41 -4.79 -9.40 2.26
N SER A 42 -4.19 -10.24 3.09
CA SER A 42 -4.35 -11.70 3.06
C SER A 42 -4.83 -12.27 4.41
N GLU A 43 -5.54 -11.44 5.17
CA GLU A 43 -6.09 -11.74 6.50
C GLU A 43 -7.62 -11.57 6.49
N PRO A 44 -8.36 -12.05 7.49
CA PRO A 44 -9.81 -11.83 7.51
C PRO A 44 -10.08 -10.34 7.82
N PRO A 45 -10.94 -9.66 7.04
CA PRO A 45 -11.22 -8.25 7.27
C PRO A 45 -11.92 -8.07 8.62
N ARG A 46 -11.33 -7.27 9.50
CA ARG A 46 -11.90 -6.95 10.82
C ARG A 46 -12.71 -5.66 10.76
N ASP A 47 -12.20 -4.68 10.03
CA ASP A 47 -12.82 -3.41 9.74
C ASP A 47 -12.37 -2.93 8.34
N PHE A 48 -12.77 -1.71 7.97
CA PHE A 48 -12.31 -1.05 6.75
C PHE A 48 -11.24 0.01 7.05
N ASP A 49 -10.73 0.04 8.27
CA ASP A 49 -9.69 0.94 8.71
C ASP A 49 -8.32 0.35 8.36
N SER A 50 -7.38 1.19 7.96
CA SER A 50 -6.07 0.74 7.51
C SER A 50 -5.05 1.83 7.75
N PHE A 51 -4.11 1.54 8.64
CA PHE A 51 -2.98 2.43 8.90
C PHE A 51 -2.14 2.68 7.64
N THR A 52 -1.98 1.66 6.80
CA THR A 52 -1.18 1.78 5.58
C THR A 52 -1.83 2.72 4.57
N ILE A 53 -3.16 2.60 4.38
CA ILE A 53 -3.90 3.51 3.49
C ILE A 53 -4.00 4.91 4.08
N GLU A 54 -4.16 5.02 5.39
CA GLU A 54 -4.20 6.31 6.09
C GLU A 54 -2.86 7.04 6.03
N SER A 55 -1.74 6.35 6.22
CA SER A 55 -0.39 6.92 6.05
C SER A 55 -0.21 7.47 4.63
N GLU A 56 -0.66 6.72 3.61
CA GLU A 56 -0.62 7.19 2.22
C GLU A 56 -1.53 8.41 2.00
N ALA A 57 -2.74 8.42 2.59
CA ALA A 57 -3.65 9.55 2.54
C ALA A 57 -3.06 10.81 3.18
N ASP A 58 -2.33 10.64 4.28
CA ASP A 58 -1.63 11.71 4.98
C ASP A 58 -0.46 12.29 4.19
N GLU A 59 0.26 11.44 3.43
CA GLU A 59 1.32 11.85 2.52
C GLU A 59 0.75 12.62 1.32
N LEU A 60 -0.39 12.17 0.77
CA LEU A 60 -1.09 12.83 -0.34
C LEU A 60 -1.75 14.16 0.08
N CYS A 61 -2.33 14.20 1.28
CA CYS A 61 -3.11 15.35 1.77
C CYS A 61 -2.59 15.86 3.13
N PRO A 62 -1.44 16.57 3.18
CA PRO A 62 -0.81 16.97 4.45
C PRO A 62 -1.67 17.89 5.35
N LEU A 63 -2.60 18.64 4.74
CA LEU A 63 -3.53 19.56 5.44
C LEU A 63 -4.81 18.87 5.92
N GLY A 64 -5.00 17.59 5.62
CA GLY A 64 -6.21 16.83 5.92
C GLY A 64 -6.97 16.38 4.67
N TYR A 65 -7.94 15.48 4.88
CA TYR A 65 -8.77 14.92 3.82
C TYR A 65 -10.13 14.44 4.35
N LEU A 66 -11.12 14.46 3.48
CA LEU A 66 -12.41 13.81 3.68
C LEU A 66 -12.36 12.40 3.08
N VAL A 67 -12.71 11.39 3.88
CA VAL A 67 -12.96 10.05 3.35
C VAL A 67 -14.34 10.03 2.71
N LEU A 68 -14.40 9.85 1.40
CA LEU A 68 -15.64 9.72 0.63
C LEU A 68 -16.21 8.30 0.73
N THR A 69 -15.36 7.28 0.59
CA THR A 69 -15.76 5.87 0.68
C THR A 69 -14.64 4.99 1.24
N LYS A 70 -15.01 3.94 1.99
CA LYS A 70 -14.13 2.81 2.35
C LYS A 70 -14.84 1.52 1.95
N ASN A 71 -14.21 0.74 1.06
CA ASN A 71 -14.81 -0.48 0.51
C ASN A 71 -13.82 -1.64 0.59
N ALA A 72 -14.30 -2.84 0.95
CA ALA A 72 -13.54 -4.07 0.75
C ALA A 72 -14.14 -4.86 -0.42
N GLY A 73 -13.29 -5.26 -1.36
CA GLY A 73 -13.63 -6.09 -2.51
C GLY A 73 -12.99 -7.46 -2.43
N LYS A 74 -13.76 -8.50 -2.71
CA LYS A 74 -13.26 -9.87 -2.85
C LYS A 74 -14.08 -10.63 -3.90
N SER A 75 -13.43 -11.53 -4.64
CA SER A 75 -14.09 -12.37 -5.66
C SER A 75 -14.78 -13.62 -5.09
N ALA A 76 -14.60 -13.91 -3.81
CA ALA A 76 -15.13 -15.07 -3.09
C ALA A 76 -15.60 -14.67 -1.69
N GLU A 77 -16.27 -15.58 -0.96
CA GLU A 77 -16.66 -15.34 0.44
C GLU A 77 -15.44 -15.00 1.31
N PHE A 78 -15.62 -14.12 2.28
CA PHE A 78 -14.57 -13.75 3.23
C PHE A 78 -14.24 -14.91 4.16
N GLY A 79 -12.96 -15.07 4.49
CA GLY A 79 -12.57 -15.96 5.58
C GLY A 79 -13.10 -15.39 6.89
N TYR A 80 -13.69 -16.23 7.73
CA TYR A 80 -14.41 -15.78 8.92
C TYR A 80 -13.49 -15.55 10.14
N ASN A 81 -12.28 -16.12 10.13
CA ASN A 81 -11.33 -16.03 11.23
C ASN A 81 -9.91 -16.40 10.79
N ASP A 82 -8.92 -16.06 11.61
CA ASP A 82 -7.49 -16.28 11.34
C ASP A 82 -7.16 -17.76 11.12
N PHE A 83 -7.83 -18.66 11.84
CA PHE A 83 -7.66 -20.11 11.68
C PHE A 83 -8.10 -20.60 10.30
N SER A 84 -9.15 -20.01 9.74
CA SER A 84 -9.66 -20.34 8.41
C SER A 84 -8.65 -19.93 7.33
N CYS A 85 -8.03 -18.76 7.49
CA CYS A 85 -6.95 -18.30 6.61
C CYS A 85 -5.71 -19.19 6.72
N ALA A 86 -5.29 -19.55 7.94
CA ALA A 86 -4.17 -20.46 8.18
C ALA A 86 -4.42 -21.88 7.63
N ALA A 87 -5.68 -22.32 7.61
CA ALA A 87 -6.11 -23.60 7.04
C ALA A 87 -6.18 -23.59 5.50
N GLY A 88 -5.80 -22.49 4.84
CA GLY A 88 -5.73 -22.38 3.38
C GLY A 88 -7.01 -21.90 2.71
N GLN A 89 -7.98 -21.36 3.47
CA GLN A 89 -9.06 -20.61 2.84
C GLN A 89 -8.51 -19.32 2.24
N ASN A 90 -9.08 -18.90 1.11
CA ASN A 90 -8.74 -17.62 0.52
C ASN A 90 -9.11 -16.52 1.52
N CYS A 91 -8.14 -15.71 1.95
CA CYS A 91 -8.36 -14.51 2.77
C CYS A 91 -7.87 -13.24 2.08
N ASP A 92 -7.58 -13.34 0.78
CA ASP A 92 -7.13 -12.21 0.00
C ASP A 92 -8.30 -11.25 -0.22
N TYR A 93 -8.13 -9.99 0.14
CA TYR A 93 -9.09 -8.94 -0.15
C TYR A 93 -8.39 -7.65 -0.53
N VAL A 94 -9.13 -6.81 -1.25
CA VAL A 94 -8.70 -5.47 -1.67
C VAL A 94 -9.44 -4.47 -0.80
N LEU A 95 -8.72 -3.56 -0.16
CA LEU A 95 -9.31 -2.42 0.51
C LEU A 95 -9.11 -1.18 -0.38
N GLU A 96 -10.19 -0.50 -0.70
CA GLU A 96 -10.22 0.74 -1.49
C GLU A 96 -10.76 1.89 -0.64
N TRP A 97 -9.98 2.97 -0.55
CA TRP A 97 -10.45 4.25 -0.05
C TRP A 97 -10.53 5.27 -1.17
N ARG A 98 -11.54 6.13 -1.11
CA ARG A 98 -11.58 7.36 -1.88
C ARG A 98 -11.54 8.54 -0.93
N ILE A 99 -10.62 9.44 -1.16
CA ILE A 99 -10.42 10.63 -0.33
C ILE A 99 -10.47 11.88 -1.19
N HIS A 100 -10.91 12.98 -0.61
CA HIS A 100 -10.80 14.32 -1.17
C HIS A 100 -9.91 15.15 -0.24
N CYS A 101 -8.80 15.67 -0.75
CA CYS A 101 -7.95 16.52 0.09
C CYS A 101 -8.67 17.85 0.35
N GLU A 102 -8.80 18.22 1.63
CA GLU A 102 -9.40 19.48 2.08
C GLU A 102 -8.75 19.89 3.41
N GLU A 103 -8.66 21.18 3.70
CA GLU A 103 -8.04 21.64 4.94
C GLU A 103 -8.95 21.30 6.14
N ARG A 104 -8.54 20.31 6.94
CA ARG A 104 -9.30 19.84 8.11
C ARG A 104 -8.46 19.02 9.08
N ALA A 105 -9.02 18.85 10.28
CA ALA A 105 -8.48 17.88 11.23
C ALA A 105 -8.50 16.47 10.61
N LYS A 106 -7.33 15.82 10.67
CA LYS A 106 -7.14 14.43 10.28
C LYS A 106 -8.04 13.53 11.15
N PRO A 107 -8.56 12.42 10.60
CA PRO A 107 -9.33 11.47 11.39
C PRO A 107 -8.52 10.95 12.59
N ASP A 108 -9.18 10.72 13.72
CA ASP A 108 -8.54 10.14 14.91
C ASP A 108 -8.22 8.66 14.65
N PHE A 109 -6.93 8.33 14.56
CA PHE A 109 -6.46 6.95 14.45
C PHE A 109 -6.12 6.34 15.82
N SER A 110 -6.51 5.08 16.01
CA SER A 110 -6.01 4.23 17.09
C SER A 110 -5.19 3.09 16.50
N ILE A 111 -3.89 3.06 16.82
CA ILE A 111 -2.97 1.97 16.43
C ILE A 111 -3.44 0.60 16.97
N PHE A 112 -4.29 0.60 18.00
CA PHE A 112 -4.77 -0.61 18.67
C PHE A 112 -6.25 -0.93 18.40
N GLY A 113 -6.88 -0.25 17.42
CA GLY A 113 -8.33 -0.30 17.25
C GLY A 113 -9.05 0.53 18.32
N LYS A 114 -10.30 0.92 18.05
CA LYS A 114 -11.14 1.55 19.08
C LYS A 114 -11.45 0.50 20.15
N THR A 115 -11.19 0.83 21.42
CA THR A 115 -11.52 -0.02 22.58
C THR A 115 -13.02 -0.09 22.80
#